data_AF-A0A9E6DGG1-F1
#
_entry.id   AF-A0A9E6DGG1-F1
#
_cell.length_a   1.000
_cell.length_b   1.000
_cell.length_c   1.000
_cell.angle_alpha   90.00
_cell.angle_beta   90.00
_cell.angle_gamma   90.00
#
_symmetry.space_group_name_H-M   'P 1'
#
loop_
_entity.id
_entity.type
_entity.pdbx_description
1 polymer ?
#
loop_
_entity_poly.entity_id
_entity_poly.type
_entity_poly.pdbx_seq_one_letter_code
_entity_poly.pdbx_strand_id
1 'polypeptide(L)' 'MKKLLILAGLALGSCTPTRVYTVADRATFDAIAPAYRDYVIGDATLDVQQRELRLLSVETWRMRLEAAEVRK' A
#
# COMPACT_ATOMS: atom_id res chain seq x y z
N MET A 1 -36.38 -17.67 28.64
CA MET A 1 -35.05 -17.10 28.96
C MET A 1 -34.50 -16.46 27.69
N LYS A 2 -34.50 -15.12 27.64
CA LYS A 2 -34.31 -14.30 26.43
C LYS A 2 -33.11 -13.38 26.66
N LYS A 3 -31.89 -13.93 26.62
CA LYS A 3 -30.64 -13.18 26.83
C LYS A 3 -29.48 -13.85 26.09
N LEU A 4 -29.47 -13.81 24.76
CA LEU A 4 -28.34 -14.27 23.93
C LEU A 4 -28.26 -13.44 22.63
N LEU A 5 -28.19 -12.11 22.74
CA LEU A 5 -28.03 -11.22 21.58
C LEU A 5 -27.24 -9.96 21.93
N ILE A 6 -26.08 -10.07 22.58
CA ILE A 6 -25.13 -8.95 22.64
C ILE A 6 -23.74 -9.56 22.66
N LEU A 7 -23.05 -9.57 21.52
CA LEU A 7 -21.57 -9.68 21.43
C LEU A 7 -21.02 -9.61 19.99
N ALA A 8 -21.85 -9.51 18.95
CA ALA A 8 -21.40 -9.42 17.55
C ALA A 8 -21.12 -7.97 17.08
N GLY A 9 -20.45 -7.14 17.91
CA GLY A 9 -20.34 -5.69 17.65
C GLY A 9 -18.94 -5.07 17.61
N LEU A 10 -17.85 -5.79 17.90
CA LEU A 10 -16.53 -5.17 18.12
C LEU A 10 -15.39 -5.68 17.21
N ALA A 11 -15.69 -6.42 16.15
CA ALA A 11 -14.68 -6.92 15.22
C ALA A 11 -14.44 -6.03 13.97
N LEU A 12 -14.97 -4.80 13.95
CA LEU A 12 -14.51 -3.77 13.00
C LEU A 12 -13.26 -3.09 13.59
N GLY A 13 -12.24 -3.89 13.91
CA GLY A 13 -10.91 -3.37 14.18
C GLY A 13 -10.45 -2.62 12.94
N SER A 14 -10.15 -1.34 13.11
CA SER A 14 -9.66 -0.46 12.07
C SER A 14 -8.45 -1.11 11.38
N CYS A 15 -8.62 -1.57 10.14
CA CYS A 15 -7.55 -2.10 9.28
C CYS A 15 -6.59 -0.98 8.83
N THR A 16 -6.06 -0.22 9.78
CA THR A 16 -5.10 0.85 9.52
C THR A 16 -3.71 0.31 9.83
N PRO A 17 -2.75 0.42 8.90
CA PRO A 17 -1.38 0.01 9.16
C PRO A 17 -0.83 0.72 10.41
N THR A 18 -0.07 -0.01 11.23
CA THR A 18 0.56 0.59 12.41
C THR A 18 1.61 1.62 12.00
N ARG A 19 1.92 2.57 12.89
CA ARG A 19 2.95 3.58 12.59
C ARG A 19 4.30 2.96 12.25
N VAL A 20 4.69 1.92 12.98
CA VAL A 20 5.96 1.20 12.77
C VAL A 20 5.98 0.55 11.39
N TYR A 21 4.88 -0.07 10.97
CA TYR A 21 4.76 -0.63 9.63
C TYR A 21 4.91 0.44 8.56
N THR A 22 4.18 1.57 8.65
CA THR A 22 4.29 2.63 7.63
C THR A 22 5.70 3.18 7.50
N VAL A 23 6.45 3.30 8.62
CA VAL A 23 7.83 3.80 8.59
C VAL A 23 8.76 2.82 7.89
N ALA A 24 8.63 1.52 8.18
CA ALA A 24 9.40 0.49 7.50
C ALA A 24 9.04 0.40 6.01
N ASP A 25 7.75 0.51 5.67
CA ASP A 25 7.27 0.47 4.29
C ASP A 25 7.71 1.71 3.50
N ARG A 26 7.71 2.90 4.12
CA ARG A 26 8.31 4.12 3.57
C ARG A 26 9.79 3.95 3.24
N ALA A 27 10.58 3.45 4.19
CA ALA A 27 12.00 3.20 3.97
C ALA A 27 12.25 2.20 2.82
N THR A 28 11.37 1.20 2.69
CA THR A 28 11.43 0.21 1.60
C THR A 28 11.07 0.84 0.26
N PHE A 29 10.03 1.67 0.22
CA PHE A 29 9.63 2.42 -0.97
C PHE A 29 10.77 3.32 -1.46
N ASP A 30 11.35 4.11 -0.56
CA ASP A 30 12.41 5.06 -0.90
C ASP A 30 13.67 4.34 -1.43
N ALA A 31 13.95 3.14 -0.91
CA ALA A 31 15.09 2.33 -1.35
C ALA A 31 14.88 1.64 -2.72
N ILE A 32 13.65 1.19 -3.01
CA ILE A 32 13.38 0.29 -4.15
C ILE A 32 12.70 1.01 -5.32
N ALA A 33 11.75 1.90 -5.04
CA ALA A 33 10.89 2.48 -6.06
C ALA A 33 11.64 3.23 -7.17
N PRO A 34 12.73 3.99 -6.91
CA PRO A 34 13.48 4.66 -7.96
C PRO A 34 14.10 3.67 -8.95
N ALA A 35 14.86 2.70 -8.45
CA ALA A 35 15.52 1.69 -9.28
C ALA A 35 14.51 0.81 -10.05
N TYR A 36 13.37 0.49 -9.42
CA TYR A 36 12.31 -0.25 -10.10
C TYR A 36 11.64 0.57 -11.20
N ARG A 37 11.42 1.88 -11.02
CA ARG A 37 10.91 2.76 -12.09
C ARG A 37 11.88 2.79 -13.27
N ASP A 38 13.18 2.94 -13.01
CA ASP A 38 14.20 2.95 -14.06
C ASP A 38 14.22 1.62 -14.83
N TYR A 39 14.14 0.50 -14.11
CA TYR A 39 13.98 -0.83 -14.72
C TYR A 39 12.75 -0.89 -15.63
N VAL A 40 11.57 -0.49 -15.14
CA VAL A 40 10.33 -0.53 -15.90
C VAL A 40 10.38 0.39 -17.12
N ILE A 41 11.05 1.54 -17.05
CA ILE A 41 11.22 2.47 -18.17
C ILE A 41 12.22 1.92 -19.20
N GLY A 42 13.29 1.26 -18.76
CA GLY A 42 14.34 0.72 -19.63
C GLY A 42 14.01 -0.64 -20.25
N ASP A 43 13.03 -1.38 -19.72
CA ASP A 43 12.72 -2.73 -20.19
C ASP A 43 12.04 -2.71 -21.57
N ALA A 44 12.75 -3.18 -22.60
CA ALA A 44 12.26 -3.25 -23.98
C ALA A 44 11.30 -4.43 -24.22
N THR A 45 11.19 -5.37 -23.27
CA THR A 45 10.29 -6.53 -23.39
C THR A 45 8.85 -6.20 -22.98
N LEU A 46 8.64 -5.08 -22.29
CA LEU A 46 7.33 -4.63 -21.86
C LEU A 46 6.61 -3.86 -22.97
N ASP A 47 5.39 -4.29 -23.27
CA ASP A 47 4.46 -3.46 -24.05
C ASP A 47 4.02 -2.21 -23.25
N VAL A 48 3.34 -1.29 -23.94
CA VAL A 48 2.91 -0.01 -23.36
C VAL A 48 2.00 -0.22 -22.15
N GLN A 49 1.01 -1.10 -22.27
CA GLN A 49 0.04 -1.35 -21.20
C GLN A 49 0.71 -1.99 -19.98
N GLN A 50 1.60 -2.93 -20.20
CA GLN A 50 2.38 -3.60 -19.17
C GLN A 50 3.29 -2.63 -18.40
N ARG A 51 3.88 -1.67 -19.11
CA ARG A 51 4.71 -0.61 -18.52
C ARG A 51 3.85 0.33 -17.67
N GLU A 52 2.73 0.79 -18.22
CA GLU A 52 1.79 1.67 -17.53
C GLU A 52 1.26 1.03 -16.24
N LEU A 53 0.84 -0.24 -16.27
CA LEU A 53 0.33 -0.95 -15.09
C LEU A 53 1.39 -1.08 -13.98
N ARG A 54 2.66 -1.31 -14.34
CA ARG A 54 3.76 -1.39 -13.37
C ARG A 54 4.05 -0.03 -12.75
N LEU A 55 4.10 1.03 -13.56
CA LEU A 55 4.28 2.40 -13.05
C LEU A 55 3.10 2.81 -12.16
N LEU A 56 1.88 2.46 -12.54
CA LEU A 56 0.67 2.68 -11.73
C LEU A 56 0.75 1.94 -10.40
N SER A 57 1.34 0.74 -10.37
CA SER A 57 1.52 -0.02 -9.12
C SER A 57 2.46 0.69 -8.15
N VAL A 58 3.58 1.22 -8.64
CA VAL A 58 4.51 2.04 -7.83
C VAL A 58 3.81 3.31 -7.35
N GLU A 59 3.03 3.94 -8.21
CA GLU A 59 2.29 5.16 -7.89
C GLU A 59 1.22 4.92 -6.82
N THR A 60 0.48 3.83 -6.94
CA THR A 60 -0.52 3.41 -5.94
C THR A 60 0.13 3.12 -4.58
N TRP A 61 1.33 2.51 -4.58
CA TRP A 61 2.07 2.29 -3.33
C TRP A 61 2.45 3.62 -2.65
N ARG A 62 2.94 4.61 -3.43
CA ARG A 62 3.22 5.97 -2.93
C ARG A 62 1.99 6.59 -2.27
N MET A 63 0.85 6.57 -2.98
CA MET A 63 -0.41 7.13 -2.49
C MET A 63 -0.89 6.46 -1.19
N ARG A 64 -0.73 5.14 -1.08
CA ARG A 64 -1.08 4.40 0.15
C ARG A 64 -0.23 4.81 1.34
N LEU A 65 1.07 5.02 1.15
CA LEU A 65 1.98 5.49 2.20
C LEU A 65 1.60 6.89 2.67
N GLU A 66 1.36 7.81 1.74
CA GLU A 66 0.94 9.19 2.05
C GLU A 66 -0.39 9.23 2.80
N ALA A 67 -1.37 8.44 2.36
CA ALA A 67 -2.64 8.33 3.06
C ALA A 67 -2.50 7.76 4.49
N ALA A 68 -1.54 6.86 4.71
CA ALA A 68 -1.25 6.31 6.04
C ALA A 68 -0.43 7.27 6.93
N GLU A 69 0.32 8.19 6.33
CA GLU A 69 1.10 9.22 7.04
C GLU A 69 0.23 10.38 7.51
N VAL A 70 -0.75 10.82 6.71
CA VAL A 70 -1.69 11.91 7.05
C VAL A 70 -2.66 11.53 8.17
N ARG A 71 -2.97 10.23 8.36
CA ARG A 71 -3.91 9.75 9.38
C ARG A 71 -3.33 9.64 10.81
N LYS A 72 -2.08 10.05 11.01
CA LYS A 72 -1.40 10.04 12.32
C LYS A 72 -1.44 11.42 12.97
#